data_AF-A0A258U769-F1
#
_entry.id   AF-A0A258U769-F1
#
_cell.length_a   1.000
_cell.length_b   1.000
_cell.length_c   1.000
_cell.angle_alpha   90.00
_cell.angle_beta   90.00
_cell.angle_gamma   90.00
#
_symmetry.space_group_name_H-M   'P 1'
#
loop_
_entity.id
_entity.type
_entity.pdbx_description
1 polymer ?
#
loop_
_entity_poly.entity_id
_entity_poly.type
_entity_poly.pdbx_seq_one_letter_code
_entity_poly.pdbx_strand_id
1 'polypeptide(L)' 'MNKKELSIPKQVEILLDGRTQRWLAMEIKMPETDLSKRMKGVVKFQQEEIDRINARLNGSIKLTYKI' A
#
# COMPACT_ATOMS: atom_id res chain seq x y z
N MET A 1 -0.45 18.82 11.79
CA MET A 1 -0.55 18.40 10.38
C MET A 1 -1.92 17.77 10.14
N ASN A 2 -2.64 18.28 9.15
CA ASN A 2 -4.05 18.03 8.89
C ASN A 2 -4.27 16.55 8.51
N LYS A 3 -4.87 15.74 9.38
CA LYS A 3 -5.22 14.32 9.13
C LYS A 3 -6.38 14.24 8.12
N LYS A 4 -6.15 14.65 6.87
CA LYS A 4 -6.98 14.15 5.77
C LYS A 4 -6.73 12.65 5.73
N GLU A 5 -7.78 11.84 5.87
CA GLU A 5 -7.70 10.40 5.72
C GLU A 5 -7.08 10.09 4.35
N LEU A 6 -5.78 9.76 4.34
CA LEU A 6 -5.05 9.48 3.13
C LEU A 6 -5.59 8.20 2.53
N SER A 7 -5.77 8.17 1.21
CA SER A 7 -6.12 6.93 0.52
C SER A 7 -5.03 5.88 0.77
N ILE A 8 -5.41 4.60 0.77
CA ILE A 8 -4.47 3.50 1.02
C ILE A 8 -3.23 3.58 0.12
N PRO A 9 -3.34 3.82 -1.21
CA PRO A 9 -2.16 4.00 -2.06
C PRO A 9 -1.20 5.09 -1.58
N LYS A 10 -1.74 6.18 -1.04
CA LYS A 10 -0.95 7.31 -0.56
C LYS A 10 -0.29 7.03 0.78
N GLN A 11 -0.93 6.23 1.64
CA GLN A 11 -0.30 5.70 2.85
C GLN A 11 0.88 4.77 2.50
N VAL A 12 0.70 3.90 1.49
CA VAL A 12 1.78 3.03 0.99
C VAL A 12 2.92 3.86 0.39
N GLU A 13 2.62 4.89 -0.39
CA GLU A 13 3.62 5.75 -1.02
C GLU A 13 4.48 6.51 0.00
N ILE A 14 3.88 7.00 1.09
CA ILE A 14 4.62 7.64 2.18
C ILE A 14 5.54 6.63 2.88
N LEU A 15 5.06 5.40 3.11
CA LEU A 15 5.85 4.35 3.77
C LEU A 15 6.94 3.74 2.88
N LEU A 16 6.82 3.87 1.57
CA LEU A 16 7.87 3.46 0.63
C LEU A 16 9.14 4.29 0.80
N ASP A 17 9.03 5.55 1.24
CA ASP A 17 10.17 6.42 1.60
C ASP A 17 11.31 6.40 0.56
N GLY A 18 10.96 6.59 -0.71
CA GLY A 18 11.91 6.60 -1.83
C GLY A 18 12.24 5.22 -2.42
N ARG A 19 11.71 4.12 -1.86
CA ARG A 19 11.80 2.78 -2.47
C ARG A 19 10.84 2.63 -3.65
N THR A 20 11.18 1.75 -4.58
CA THR A 20 10.39 1.53 -5.79
C THR A 20 9.20 0.60 -5.54
N GLN A 21 8.14 0.74 -6.33
CA GLN A 21 7.01 -0.20 -6.33
C GLN A 21 7.47 -1.62 -6.68
N ARG A 22 8.42 -1.75 -7.61
CA ARG A 22 9.06 -3.03 -7.96
C ARG A 22 9.72 -3.71 -6.76
N TRP A 23 10.44 -2.95 -5.94
CA TRP A 23 11.03 -3.49 -4.71
C TRP A 23 9.95 -4.00 -3.76
N LEU A 24 8.90 -3.20 -3.49
CA LEU A 24 7.82 -3.62 -2.61
C LEU A 24 7.10 -4.87 -3.13
N ALA A 25 6.85 -4.95 -4.44
CA ALA A 25 6.23 -6.10 -5.09
C ALA A 25 7.00 -7.41 -4.80
N MET A 26 8.33 -7.37 -4.92
CA MET A 26 9.17 -8.53 -4.57
C MET A 26 9.05 -8.91 -3.10
N GLU A 27 9.08 -7.92 -2.21
CA GLU A 27 9.11 -8.14 -0.76
C GLU A 27 7.80 -8.70 -0.20
N ILE A 28 6.65 -8.27 -0.74
CA ILE A 28 5.33 -8.77 -0.32
C ILE A 28 4.85 -9.98 -1.14
N LYS A 29 5.70 -10.47 -2.07
CA LYS A 29 5.40 -11.56 -3.00
C LYS A 29 4.11 -11.30 -3.80
N MET A 30 4.02 -10.11 -4.39
CA MET A 30 2.92 -9.71 -5.28
C MET A 30 3.48 -9.39 -6.67
N PRO A 31 2.79 -9.77 -7.76
CA PRO A 31 3.17 -9.30 -9.09
C PRO A 31 3.17 -7.76 -9.17
N GLU A 32 4.20 -7.18 -9.77
CA GLU A 32 4.33 -5.72 -9.89
C GLU A 32 3.13 -5.08 -10.61
N THR A 33 2.61 -5.76 -11.63
CA THR A 33 1.41 -5.32 -12.38
C THR A 33 0.18 -5.21 -11.47
N ASP A 34 0.02 -6.14 -10.55
CA ASP A 34 -1.10 -6.17 -9.61
C ASP A 34 -0.94 -5.15 -8.48
N LEU A 35 0.29 -4.93 -8.01
CA LEU A 35 0.60 -3.83 -7.10
C LEU A 35 0.33 -2.48 -7.76
N SER A 36 0.75 -2.30 -9.01
CA SER A 36 0.55 -1.06 -9.76
C SER A 36 -0.93 -0.71 -9.93
N LYS A 37 -1.79 -1.70 -10.23
CA LYS A 37 -3.25 -1.51 -10.30
C LYS A 37 -3.83 -1.04 -8.96
N ARG A 38 -3.35 -1.57 -7.85
CA ARG A 38 -3.78 -1.18 -6.50
C ARG A 38 -3.29 0.21 -6.11
N MET A 39 -2.04 0.52 -6.41
CA MET A 39 -1.44 1.85 -6.21
C MET A 39 -2.14 2.94 -7.05
N LYS A 40 -2.67 2.58 -8.23
CA LYS A 40 -3.49 3.48 -9.06
C LYS A 40 -4.95 3.57 -8.62
N GLY A 41 -5.38 2.77 -7.63
CA GLY A 41 -6.76 2.71 -7.17
C GLY A 41 -7.73 2.01 -8.11
N VAL A 42 -7.23 1.33 -9.15
CA VAL A 42 -8.05 0.54 -10.09
C VAL A 42 -8.62 -0.69 -9.39
N VAL A 43 -7.82 -1.29 -8.50
CA VAL A 43 -8.19 -2.45 -7.69
C VAL A 43 -8.00 -2.10 -6.21
N LYS A 44 -8.90 -2.56 -5.36
CA LYS A 44 -8.81 -2.38 -3.91
C LYS A 44 -7.74 -3.31 -3.32
N PHE A 45 -7.00 -2.81 -2.32
CA PHE A 45 -6.13 -3.66 -1.50
C PHE A 45 -6.97 -4.60 -0.64
N GLN A 46 -6.51 -5.84 -0.49
CA GLN A 46 -7.07 -6.78 0.46
C GLN A 46 -6.36 -6.67 1.81
N GLN A 47 -7.02 -7.13 2.88
CA GLN A 47 -6.46 -7.07 4.23
C GLN A 47 -5.12 -7.80 4.31
N GLU A 48 -5.03 -9.00 3.73
CA GLU A 48 -3.80 -9.79 3.69
C GLU A 48 -2.63 -9.04 3.01
N GLU A 49 -2.92 -8.23 2.01
CA GLU A 49 -1.91 -7.46 1.28
C GLU A 49 -1.42 -6.29 2.12
N ILE A 50 -2.33 -5.63 2.83
CA ILE A 50 -2.00 -4.57 3.78
C ILE A 50 -1.19 -5.11 4.95
N ASP A 51 -1.51 -6.30 5.43
CA ASP A 51 -0.75 -6.93 6.52
C ASP A 51 0.68 -7.24 6.08
N ARG A 52 0.89 -7.74 4.85
CA ARG A 52 2.24 -7.96 4.29
C ARG A 52 3.00 -6.65 4.11
N ILE A 53 2.35 -5.60 3.62
CA ILE A 53 2.96 -4.28 3.44
C ILE A 53 3.34 -3.68 4.80
N ASN A 54 2.45 -3.74 5.79
CA ASN A 54 2.69 -3.26 7.15
C ASN A 54 3.84 -4.04 7.82
N ALA A 55 3.85 -5.37 7.70
CA ALA A 55 4.93 -6.19 8.22
C ALA A 55 6.27 -5.83 7.58
N ARG A 56 6.30 -5.55 6.26
CA ARG A 56 7.55 -5.25 5.55
C ARG A 56 8.05 -3.84 5.77
N LEU A 57 7.16 -2.86 5.70
CA LEU A 57 7.49 -1.43 5.82
C LEU A 57 7.48 -0.95 7.28
N ASN A 58 7.19 -1.85 8.23
CA ASN A 58 6.93 -1.53 9.64
C ASN A 58 5.88 -0.40 9.77
N GLY A 59 4.84 -0.51 8.95
CA GLY A 59 3.79 0.49 8.78
C GLY A 59 2.53 0.18 9.59
N SER A 60 1.66 1.17 9.69
CA SER A 60 0.37 1.08 10.37
C SER A 60 -0.78 1.50 9.44
N ILE A 61 -0.74 1.04 8.19
CA ILE A 61 -1.79 1.30 7.19
C ILE A 61 -3.09 0.70 7.69
N LYS A 62 -4.15 1.51 7.74
CA LYS A 62 -5.50 1.07 8.07
C LYS A 62 -6.34 0.99 6.82
N LEU A 63 -6.99 -0.15 6.64
CA LEU A 63 -7.85 -0.45 5.51
C LEU A 63 -9.22 0.19 5.76
N THR A 64 -9.36 1.45 5.37
CA THR A 64 -10.62 2.21 5.52
C THR A 64 -11.24 2.42 4.15
N TYR A 65 -12.30 1.66 3.81
CA TYR A 65 -13.18 2.02 2.72
C TYR A 65 -14.30 2.87 3.29
N LYS A 66 -14.39 4.14 2.87
CA LYS A 66 -15.61 4.91 3.08
C LYS A 66 -16.74 4.18 2.36
N ILE A 67 -17.70 3.71 3.15
CA ILE A 67 -19.01 3.21 2.70
C ILE A 67 -19.79 4.41 2.16
#